data_AF-A0A9D7TRJ3-F1
#
_entry.id   AF-A0A9D7TRJ3-F1
#
_cell.length_a   1.000
_cell.length_b   1.000
_cell.length_c   1.000
_cell.angle_alpha   90.00
_cell.angle_beta   90.00
_cell.angle_gamma   90.00
#
_symmetry.space_group_name_H-M   'P 1'
#
loop_
_entity.id
_entity.type
_entity.pdbx_description
1 polymer ?
#
loop_
_entity_poly.entity_id
_entity_poly.type
_entity_poly.pdbx_seq_one_letter_code
_entity_poly.pdbx_strand_id
1 'polypeptide(L)'
;MKYFKILSILMLSIVISFYGCKYNTNADKQESGQSQEVSNTPAQPNAATAEPAQNAAGVWHFTCPKGCAGGAGAAGNCATCGGPLAHNAAYHDNANSMPMTTPSSPSATPPAVEPAQNAAGVWHFTCPKGCAGGAGTAGNCTTCGGPLAHNAAYHQ
;
A
#
# COMPACT_ATOMS: atom_id res chain seq x y z
N MET A 1 -56.69 -23.66 -19.39
CA MET A 1 -55.51 -24.15 -20.15
C MET A 1 -54.36 -23.13 -20.28
N LYS A 2 -54.58 -21.82 -20.45
CA LYS A 2 -53.49 -20.82 -20.56
C LYS A 2 -52.84 -20.44 -19.23
N TYR A 3 -53.62 -20.36 -18.14
CA TYR A 3 -53.11 -20.04 -16.80
C TYR A 3 -52.29 -21.17 -16.16
N PHE A 4 -52.57 -22.44 -16.55
CA PHE A 4 -51.82 -23.60 -16.05
C PHE A 4 -50.37 -23.61 -16.56
N LYS A 5 -50.13 -23.12 -17.80
CA LYS A 5 -48.79 -22.98 -18.37
C LYS A 5 -47.99 -21.85 -17.69
N ILE A 6 -48.65 -20.76 -17.31
CA ILE A 6 -48.02 -19.63 -16.61
C ILE A 6 -47.67 -20.04 -15.17
N LEU A 7 -48.54 -20.81 -14.50
CA LEU A 7 -48.30 -21.31 -13.14
C LEU A 7 -47.14 -22.33 -13.09
N SER A 8 -47.00 -23.20 -14.11
CA SER A 8 -45.86 -24.13 -14.19
C SER A 8 -44.51 -23.43 -14.42
N ILE A 9 -44.48 -22.33 -15.18
CA ILE A 9 -43.25 -21.56 -15.40
C ILE A 9 -42.84 -20.80 -14.14
N LEU A 10 -43.79 -20.22 -13.41
CA LEU A 10 -43.53 -19.49 -12.16
C LEU A 10 -42.98 -20.40 -11.05
N MET A 11 -43.48 -21.63 -10.94
CA MET A 11 -42.98 -22.60 -9.96
C MET A 11 -41.57 -23.11 -10.29
N LEU A 12 -41.20 -23.22 -11.57
CA LEU A 12 -39.87 -23.67 -11.98
C LEU A 12 -38.78 -22.63 -11.65
N SER A 13 -39.10 -21.33 -11.75
CA SER A 13 -38.17 -20.24 -11.43
C SER A 13 -37.83 -20.13 -9.93
N ILE A 14 -38.74 -20.55 -9.04
CA ILE A 14 -38.50 -20.52 -7.58
C ILE A 14 -37.57 -21.66 -7.14
N VAL A 15 -37.62 -22.82 -7.81
CA VAL A 15 -36.78 -23.99 -7.48
C VAL A 15 -35.31 -23.78 -7.85
N ILE A 16 -35.03 -22.99 -8.90
CA ILE A 16 -33.66 -22.70 -9.35
C ILE A 16 -32.94 -21.75 -8.38
N SER A 17 -33.66 -20.84 -7.70
CA SER A 17 -33.10 -19.90 -6.74
C SER A 17 -32.64 -20.52 -5.41
N PHE A 18 -33.14 -21.71 -5.05
CA PHE A 18 -32.72 -22.43 -3.84
C PHE A 18 -31.61 -23.48 -4.07
N TYR A 19 -31.18 -23.70 -5.32
CA TYR A 19 -30.09 -24.63 -5.65
C TYR A 19 -28.70 -23.96 -5.71
N GLY A 20 -28.61 -22.65 -5.47
CA GLY A 20 -27.39 -21.85 -5.56
C GLY A 20 -26.44 -21.90 -4.35
N CYS A 21 -26.74 -22.69 -3.30
CA CYS A 21 -25.82 -22.91 -2.19
C CYS A 21 -25.78 -24.41 -1.83
N LYS A 22 -24.96 -25.19 -2.55
CA LYS A 22 -24.55 -26.53 -2.12
C LYS A 22 -23.02 -26.61 -2.08
N TYR A 23 -22.53 -26.40 -0.85
CA TYR A 23 -21.30 -26.93 -0.23
C TYR A 23 -20.04 -27.12 -1.10
N ASN A 24 -19.01 -26.34 -0.77
CA ASN A 24 -17.61 -26.69 -1.04
C ASN A 24 -17.26 -27.96 -0.24
N THR A 25 -17.02 -29.06 -0.95
CA THR A 25 -16.46 -30.27 -0.36
C THR A 25 -14.96 -30.30 -0.66
N ASN A 26 -14.19 -30.56 0.39
CA ASN A 26 -12.76 -30.80 0.38
C ASN A 26 -12.36 -31.92 -0.60
N ALA A 27 -11.07 -31.89 -0.92
CA ALA A 27 -10.21 -32.98 -1.39
C ALA A 27 -9.97 -33.05 -2.92
N ASP A 28 -8.69 -32.80 -3.21
CA ASP A 28 -7.85 -33.42 -4.23
C ASP A 28 -8.21 -33.30 -5.71
N LYS A 29 -7.34 -32.60 -6.46
CA LYS A 29 -6.41 -33.31 -7.36
C LYS A 29 -5.35 -32.41 -8.00
N GLN A 30 -4.14 -32.96 -8.02
CA GLN A 30 -3.11 -32.68 -9.01
C GLN A 30 -3.59 -33.00 -10.45
N GLU A 31 -3.14 -32.13 -11.36
CA GLU A 31 -2.48 -32.38 -12.64
C GLU A 31 -3.16 -33.26 -13.71
N SER A 32 -3.43 -32.65 -14.88
CA SER A 32 -2.75 -32.94 -16.16
C SER A 32 -3.67 -32.74 -17.37
N GLY A 33 -3.16 -32.10 -18.43
CA GLY A 33 -3.55 -32.47 -19.80
C GLY A 33 -4.30 -31.45 -20.69
N GLN A 34 -3.65 -30.32 -20.99
CA GLN A 34 -3.50 -29.69 -22.33
C GLN A 34 -4.66 -29.73 -23.37
N SER A 35 -5.17 -28.55 -23.77
CA SER A 35 -5.06 -28.02 -25.16
C SER A 35 -5.53 -26.56 -25.25
N GLN A 36 -4.90 -25.82 -26.16
CA GLN A 36 -4.80 -24.37 -26.24
C GLN A 36 -6.01 -23.69 -26.90
N GLU A 37 -6.47 -22.58 -26.32
CA GLU A 37 -7.02 -21.46 -27.10
C GLU A 37 -6.32 -20.18 -26.62
N VAL A 38 -5.55 -19.56 -27.52
CA VAL A 38 -4.87 -18.28 -27.29
C VAL A 38 -5.94 -17.20 -27.29
N SER A 39 -6.29 -16.69 -26.11
CA SER A 39 -7.04 -15.45 -25.97
C SER A 39 -6.17 -14.41 -25.29
N ASN A 40 -5.79 -13.38 -26.06
CA ASN A 40 -5.03 -12.23 -25.60
C ASN A 40 -5.83 -11.47 -24.53
N THR A 41 -5.70 -11.88 -23.27
CA THR A 41 -6.14 -11.11 -22.10
C THR A 41 -4.89 -10.49 -21.46
N PRO A 42 -4.88 -9.19 -21.12
CA PRO A 42 -3.82 -8.61 -20.32
C PRO A 42 -3.65 -9.44 -19.05
N ALA A 43 -2.43 -9.88 -18.76
CA ALA A 43 -2.14 -10.61 -17.53
C ALA A 43 -2.63 -9.78 -16.34
N GLN A 44 -3.68 -10.28 -15.68
CA GLN A 44 -4.10 -9.77 -14.39
C GLN A 44 -2.89 -9.91 -13.45
N PRO A 45 -2.44 -8.84 -12.78
CA PRO A 45 -1.38 -8.94 -11.79
C PRO A 45 -1.76 -10.04 -10.81
N ASN A 46 -0.87 -11.00 -10.64
CA ASN A 46 -0.99 -12.05 -9.65
C ASN A 46 -1.39 -11.38 -8.32
N ALA A 47 -2.51 -11.77 -7.72
CA ALA A 47 -2.95 -11.20 -6.45
C ALA A 47 -1.84 -11.47 -5.43
N ALA A 48 -1.04 -10.44 -5.15
CA ALA A 48 0.04 -10.54 -4.18
C ALA A 48 -0.59 -10.96 -2.85
N THR A 49 -0.12 -12.08 -2.29
CA THR A 49 -0.47 -12.47 -0.93
C THR A 49 -0.22 -11.29 -0.02
N ALA A 50 -1.23 -10.88 0.74
CA ALA A 50 -1.10 -9.76 1.66
C ALA A 50 0.04 -10.06 2.63
N GLU A 51 0.96 -9.10 2.75
CA GLU A 51 2.13 -9.24 3.61
C GLU A 51 1.69 -9.35 5.08
N PRO A 52 2.24 -10.31 5.86
CA PRO A 52 1.91 -10.45 7.27
C PRO A 52 2.17 -9.17 8.06
N ALA A 53 1.46 -8.99 9.18
CA ALA A 53 1.69 -7.84 10.04
C ALA A 53 2.97 -7.97 10.89
N GLN A 54 3.32 -9.21 11.22
CA GLN A 54 4.54 -9.57 11.91
C GLN A 54 5.31 -10.62 11.11
N ASN A 55 6.63 -10.54 11.13
CA ASN A 55 7.47 -11.58 10.57
C ASN A 55 7.55 -12.79 11.51
N ALA A 56 8.24 -13.86 11.10
CA ALA A 56 8.36 -15.09 11.88
C ALA A 56 9.03 -14.89 13.26
N ALA A 57 9.80 -13.80 13.43
CA ALA A 57 10.42 -13.43 14.70
C ALA A 57 9.51 -12.56 15.59
N GLY A 58 8.26 -12.30 15.17
CA GLY A 58 7.30 -11.46 15.90
C GLY A 58 7.55 -9.96 15.77
N VAL A 59 8.45 -9.54 14.88
CA VAL A 59 8.72 -8.11 14.64
C VAL A 59 7.60 -7.54 13.76
N TRP A 60 7.02 -6.42 14.17
CA TRP A 60 5.96 -5.71 13.44
C TRP A 60 6.50 -4.91 12.27
N HIS A 61 5.75 -4.86 11.16
CA HIS A 61 6.09 -4.08 9.97
C HIS A 61 5.99 -2.56 10.24
N PHE A 62 4.95 -2.14 10.96
CA PHE A 62 4.77 -0.75 11.40
C PHE A 62 4.65 -0.69 12.92
N THR A 63 5.39 0.21 13.56
CA THR A 63 5.46 0.35 15.03
C THR A 63 5.21 1.79 15.48
N CYS A 64 4.82 1.97 16.74
CA CYS A 64 4.60 3.30 17.30
C CYS A 64 5.92 3.96 17.71
N PRO A 65 6.29 5.14 17.17
CA PRO A 65 7.51 5.84 17.57
C PRO A 65 7.54 6.28 19.04
N LYS A 66 6.37 6.33 19.69
CA LYS A 66 6.24 6.65 21.12
C LYS A 66 6.42 5.42 22.03
N GLY A 67 6.71 4.24 21.47
CA GLY A 67 6.93 3.01 22.24
C GLY A 67 5.66 2.37 22.80
N CYS A 68 4.48 2.68 22.24
CA CYS A 68 3.26 1.95 22.59
C CYS A 68 3.37 0.48 22.18
N ALA A 69 2.75 -0.41 22.96
CA ALA A 69 2.72 -1.83 22.65
C ALA A 69 1.95 -2.12 21.34
N GLY A 70 2.43 -3.11 20.58
CA GLY A 70 1.81 -3.55 19.33
C GLY A 70 2.31 -2.81 18.08
N GLY A 71 1.60 -3.03 16.97
CA GLY A 71 1.96 -2.49 15.65
C GLY A 71 0.89 -2.81 14.60
N ALA A 72 1.22 -2.66 13.32
CA ALA A 72 0.36 -3.00 12.20
C ALA A 72 1.15 -3.56 11.02
N GLY A 73 0.46 -4.23 10.10
CA GLY A 73 1.02 -4.69 8.82
C GLY A 73 1.01 -3.63 7.72
N ALA A 74 0.39 -2.48 7.99
CA ALA A 74 0.27 -1.39 7.05
C ALA A 74 0.41 -0.04 7.78
N ALA A 75 0.67 1.01 7.00
CA ALA A 75 0.64 2.38 7.51
C ALA A 75 -0.73 2.71 8.11
N GLY A 76 -0.73 3.49 9.19
CA GLY A 76 -1.94 3.85 9.92
C GLY A 76 -1.63 4.48 11.27
N ASN A 77 -2.62 4.51 12.16
CA ASN A 77 -2.50 5.13 13.47
C ASN A 77 -2.35 4.06 14.56
N CYS A 78 -1.56 4.37 15.57
CA CYS A 78 -1.42 3.55 16.76
C CYS A 78 -2.75 3.50 17.52
N ALA A 79 -3.25 2.30 17.81
CA ALA A 79 -4.49 2.11 18.56
C ALA A 79 -4.43 2.69 19.99
N THR A 80 -3.24 2.82 20.57
CA THR A 80 -3.06 3.31 21.95
C THR A 80 -3.00 4.83 22.03
N CYS A 81 -2.19 5.48 21.20
CA CYS A 81 -1.94 6.92 21.29
C CYS A 81 -2.50 7.74 20.13
N GLY A 82 -3.12 7.10 19.13
CA GLY A 82 -3.66 7.75 17.94
C GLY A 82 -2.60 8.34 16.99
N GLY A 83 -1.33 8.36 17.36
CA GLY A 83 -0.24 8.89 16.54
C GLY A 83 0.10 7.97 15.35
N PRO A 84 0.71 8.50 14.28
CA PRO A 84 1.07 7.70 13.11
C PRO A 84 2.10 6.62 13.46
N LEU A 85 1.91 5.43 12.89
CA LEU A 85 2.90 4.35 12.95
C LEU A 85 4.02 4.62 11.95
N ALA A 86 5.24 4.26 12.33
CA ALA A 86 6.41 4.34 11.46
C ALA A 86 6.77 2.94 10.93
N HIS A 87 7.29 2.89 9.72
CA HIS A 87 7.84 1.68 9.13
C HIS A 87 9.04 1.18 9.95
N ASN A 88 9.08 -0.12 10.23
CA ASN A 88 10.13 -0.77 11.01
C ASN A 88 11.07 -1.54 10.08
N ALA A 89 12.29 -1.04 9.90
CA ALA A 89 13.28 -1.68 9.04
C ALA A 89 13.61 -3.11 9.47
N ALA A 90 13.62 -3.39 10.78
CA ALA A 90 13.95 -4.72 11.32
C ALA A 90 12.96 -5.82 10.92
N TYR A 91 11.79 -5.44 10.36
CA TYR A 91 10.84 -6.39 9.83
C TYR A 91 11.42 -7.21 8.66
N HIS A 92 12.27 -6.60 7.82
CA HIS A 92 12.80 -7.21 6.59
C HIS A 92 14.15 -7.91 6.77
N ASP A 93 14.74 -7.87 7.97
CA ASP A 93 16.08 -8.42 8.24
C ASP A 93 16.15 -9.96 8.16
N ASN A 94 15.02 -10.65 7.99
CA ASN A 94 14.95 -12.12 7.88
C ASN A 94 15.26 -12.69 6.48
N ALA A 95 15.69 -11.87 5.51
CA ALA A 95 16.02 -12.36 4.18
C ALA A 95 17.43 -12.99 4.06
N ASN A 96 18.31 -12.84 5.05
CA ASN A 96 19.64 -13.48 5.02
C ASN A 96 20.28 -13.55 6.42
N SER A 97 19.93 -14.57 7.21
CA SER A 97 20.46 -14.74 8.55
C SER A 97 21.94 -15.18 8.54
N MET A 98 22.84 -14.22 8.73
CA MET A 98 24.08 -14.44 9.50
C MET A 98 24.01 -13.51 10.72
N PRO A 99 24.30 -13.99 11.94
CA PRO A 99 24.12 -13.18 13.14
C PRO A 99 25.18 -12.08 13.18
N MET A 100 24.80 -10.87 12.77
CA MET A 100 25.60 -9.68 13.02
C MET A 100 25.17 -9.12 14.37
N THR A 101 26.01 -9.31 15.39
CA THR A 101 25.98 -8.47 16.58
C THR A 101 26.35 -7.06 16.15
N THR A 102 25.36 -6.19 15.95
CA THR A 102 25.58 -4.76 15.74
C THR A 102 24.95 -3.96 16.88
N PRO A 103 25.63 -2.91 17.38
CA PRO A 103 25.22 -2.18 18.58
C PRO A 103 23.88 -1.46 18.37
N SER A 104 23.09 -1.35 19.43
CA SER A 104 21.91 -0.49 19.47
C SER A 104 22.30 0.94 19.08
N SER A 105 21.92 1.36 17.88
CA SER A 105 22.17 2.72 17.42
C SER A 105 21.32 3.69 18.24
N PRO A 106 21.85 4.85 18.68
CA PRO A 106 21.04 5.87 19.31
C PRO A 106 19.93 6.32 18.35
N SER A 107 18.72 6.51 18.90
CA SER A 107 17.59 7.08 18.16
C SER A 107 18.05 8.33 17.41
N ALA A 108 18.09 8.24 16.08
CA ALA A 108 18.47 9.37 15.25
C ALA A 108 17.46 10.49 15.47
N THR A 109 17.95 11.65 15.91
CA THR A 109 17.19 12.90 15.86
C THR A 109 16.58 13.03 14.46
N PRO A 110 15.29 13.41 14.34
CA PRO A 110 14.69 13.66 13.04
C PRO A 110 15.60 14.61 12.24
N PRO A 111 15.81 14.36 10.93
CA PRO A 111 16.60 15.27 10.12
C PRO A 111 16.04 16.68 10.27
N ALA A 112 16.93 17.66 10.45
CA ALA A 112 16.55 19.05 10.57
C ALA A 112 15.66 19.43 9.39
N VAL A 113 14.56 20.13 9.68
CA VAL A 113 13.65 20.60 8.63
C VAL A 113 14.45 21.49 7.69
N GLU A 114 14.54 21.07 6.44
CA GLU A 114 15.28 21.78 5.41
C GLU A 114 14.60 23.14 5.14
N PRO A 115 15.34 24.26 5.15
CA PRO A 115 14.75 25.58 4.95
C PRO A 115 14.18 25.72 3.54
N ALA A 116 13.25 26.66 3.36
CA ALA A 116 12.64 26.86 2.05
C ALA A 116 13.59 27.53 1.04
N GLN A 117 14.53 28.33 1.56
CA GLN A 117 15.59 28.98 0.80
C GLN A 117 16.95 28.65 1.42
N ASN A 118 17.97 28.53 0.58
CA ASN A 118 19.35 28.40 1.04
C ASN A 118 19.90 29.77 1.48
N ALA A 119 21.14 29.80 1.98
CA ALA A 119 21.78 31.03 2.47
C ALA A 119 21.95 32.11 1.38
N ALA A 120 21.93 31.74 0.10
CA ALA A 120 21.96 32.66 -1.04
C ALA A 120 20.56 33.15 -1.46
N GLY A 121 19.49 32.74 -0.75
CA GLY A 121 18.11 33.09 -1.07
C GLY A 121 17.51 32.28 -2.22
N VAL A 122 18.18 31.21 -2.68
CA VAL A 122 17.66 30.32 -3.73
C VAL A 122 16.60 29.42 -3.14
N TRP A 123 15.44 29.31 -3.80
CA TRP A 123 14.33 28.44 -3.38
C TRP A 123 14.56 26.98 -3.77
N HIS A 124 14.12 26.05 -2.92
CA HIS A 124 14.18 24.60 -3.17
C HIS A 124 13.25 24.17 -4.31
N PHE A 125 12.04 24.74 -4.36
CA PHE A 125 11.08 24.55 -5.45
C PHE A 125 10.71 25.88 -6.09
N THR A 126 10.79 25.97 -7.42
CA THR A 126 10.55 27.19 -8.19
C THR A 126 9.53 26.98 -9.31
N CYS A 127 8.89 28.07 -9.75
CA CYS A 127 7.91 28.00 -10.84
C CYS A 127 8.64 27.93 -12.20
N PRO A 128 8.42 26.89 -13.03
CA PRO A 128 9.02 26.80 -14.37
C PRO A 128 8.60 27.93 -15.31
N LYS A 129 7.48 28.60 -15.02
CA LYS A 129 6.98 29.75 -15.79
C LYS A 129 7.61 31.08 -15.35
N GLY A 130 8.55 31.07 -14.41
CA GLY A 130 9.26 32.27 -13.96
C GLY A 130 8.45 33.19 -13.05
N CYS A 131 7.39 32.67 -12.40
CA CYS A 131 6.68 33.44 -11.38
C CYS A 131 7.59 33.76 -10.19
N ALA A 132 7.40 34.92 -9.57
CA ALA A 132 8.13 35.30 -8.38
C ALA A 132 7.81 34.36 -7.19
N GLY A 133 8.85 34.03 -6.41
CA GLY A 133 8.73 33.17 -5.23
C GLY A 133 9.00 31.68 -5.50
N GLY A 134 8.72 30.86 -4.48
CA GLY A 134 8.96 29.42 -4.49
C GLY A 134 8.41 28.75 -3.23
N ALA A 135 8.82 27.51 -2.99
CA ALA A 135 8.46 26.77 -1.78
C ALA A 135 9.62 25.91 -1.28
N GLY A 136 9.58 25.54 0.00
CA GLY A 136 10.51 24.57 0.58
C GLY A 136 10.13 23.11 0.30
N THR A 137 8.91 22.88 -0.19
CA THR A 137 8.37 21.55 -0.48
C THR A 137 7.70 21.55 -1.84
N ALA A 138 7.53 20.36 -2.42
CA ALA A 138 6.73 20.18 -3.62
C ALA A 138 5.31 20.73 -3.42
N GLY A 139 4.73 21.29 -4.48
CA GLY A 139 3.41 21.90 -4.45
C GLY A 139 3.14 22.76 -5.68
N ASN A 140 2.13 23.63 -5.57
CA ASN A 140 1.70 24.51 -6.66
C ASN A 140 2.19 25.94 -6.42
N CYS A 141 2.54 26.63 -7.50
CA CYS A 141 2.85 28.04 -7.49
C CYS A 141 1.61 28.85 -7.09
N THR A 142 1.75 29.70 -6.07
CA THR A 142 0.66 30.55 -5.57
C THR A 142 0.20 31.60 -6.60
N THR A 143 1.06 31.96 -7.56
CA THR A 143 0.74 32.95 -8.59
C THR A 143 -0.02 32.35 -9.77
N CYS A 144 0.44 31.23 -10.32
CA CYS A 144 -0.11 30.68 -11.57
C CYS A 144 -0.79 29.32 -11.41
N GLY A 145 -0.83 28.76 -10.19
CA GLY A 145 -1.42 27.44 -9.89
C GLY A 145 -0.66 26.25 -10.49
N GLY A 146 0.38 26.47 -11.28
CA GLY A 146 1.16 25.41 -11.92
C GLY A 146 2.06 24.68 -10.92
N PRO A 147 2.45 23.42 -11.19
CA PRO A 147 3.35 22.68 -10.32
C PRO A 147 4.72 23.36 -10.23
N LEU A 148 5.27 23.44 -9.02
CA LEU A 148 6.64 23.87 -8.80
C LEU A 148 7.60 22.73 -9.18
N ALA A 149 8.74 23.08 -9.76
CA ALA A 149 9.82 22.15 -10.07
C ALA A 149 10.92 22.26 -9.01
N HIS A 150 11.59 21.13 -8.77
CA HIS A 150 12.79 21.11 -7.94
C HIS A 150 13.91 21.94 -8.58
N ASN A 151 14.57 22.77 -7.78
CA ASN A 151 15.63 23.65 -8.23
C ASN A 151 17.00 23.09 -7.83
N ALA A 152 17.74 22.57 -8.79
CA ALA A 152 19.07 22.00 -8.54
C ALA A 152 20.05 23.02 -7.93
N ALA A 153 19.93 24.31 -8.26
CA ALA A 153 20.81 25.37 -7.73
C ALA A 153 20.65 25.62 -6.23
N TYR A 154 19.59 25.08 -5.60
CA TYR A 154 19.38 25.18 -4.16
C TYR A 154 20.47 24.44 -3.37
N HIS A 155 20.97 23.32 -3.90
CA HIS A 155 21.94 22.43 -3.25
C HIS A 155 23.40 22.72 -3.63
N GLN A 156 23.65 23.83 -4.33
CA GLN A 156 24.97 24.23 -4.84
C GLN A 156 25.70 25.20 -3.92
#